data_AF-A0A553HJ67-F1
#
_entry.id   AF-A0A553HJ67-F1
#
_cell.length_a   1.000
_cell.length_b   1.000
_cell.length_c   1.000
_cell.angle_alpha   90.00
_cell.angle_beta   90.00
_cell.angle_gamma   90.00
#
_symmetry.space_group_name_H-M   'P 1'
#
loop_
_entity.id
_entity.type
_entity.pdbx_description
1 polymer ?
#
loop_
_entity_poly.entity_id
_entity_poly.type
_entity_poly.pdbx_seq_one_letter_code
_entity_poly.pdbx_strand_id
1 'polypeptide(L)'
;MPQTVYRRPWPQWLVLVINLPLTIASLILIFTEGAISRAAVIVTSADVLVLLVFTILDPETTITSRGVLPDGTVVKVRRPIIGFKRCESPLGLTGGYEVRIDGFRYEPAYIRV
;
A
#
# COMPACT_ATOMS: atom_id res chain seq x y z
N MET A 1 5.64 18.15 -13.03
CA MET A 1 6.42 17.35 -12.05
C MET A 1 6.76 16.02 -12.70
N PRO A 2 8.00 15.52 -12.54
CA PRO A 2 8.39 14.18 -12.98
C PRO A 2 7.55 13.12 -12.26
N GLN A 3 7.21 12.03 -12.95
CA GLN A 3 6.47 10.94 -12.33
C GLN A 3 7.40 10.11 -11.45
N THR A 4 6.84 9.51 -10.40
CA THR A 4 7.61 8.74 -9.42
C THR A 4 6.86 7.46 -9.08
N VAL A 5 7.57 6.33 -9.03
CA VAL A 5 7.04 5.06 -8.52
C VAL A 5 7.90 4.59 -7.37
N TYR A 6 7.26 3.93 -6.41
CA TYR A 6 7.91 3.38 -5.23
C TYR A 6 7.92 1.85 -5.36
N ARG A 7 9.06 1.24 -5.07
CA ARG A 7 9.14 -0.22 -4.90
C ARG A 7 8.87 -0.59 -3.44
N ARG A 8 8.34 -1.79 -3.22
CA ARG A 8 8.18 -2.36 -1.87
C ARG A 8 9.57 -2.48 -1.24
N PRO A 9 9.79 -2.02 0.01
CA PRO A 9 11.06 -2.21 0.70
C PRO A 9 11.23 -3.62 1.28
N TRP A 10 10.18 -4.45 1.23
CA TRP A 10 10.18 -5.85 1.64
C TRP A 10 9.67 -6.74 0.50
N PRO A 11 10.03 -8.03 0.49
CA PRO A 11 9.46 -8.97 -0.46
C PRO A 11 8.02 -9.34 -0.09
N GLN A 12 7.16 -9.56 -1.09
CA GLN A 12 5.73 -9.80 -0.89
C GLN A 12 5.43 -11.00 0.03
N TRP A 13 6.28 -12.03 0.03
CA TRP A 13 6.14 -13.21 0.87
C TRP A 13 6.33 -12.91 2.37
N LEU A 14 6.97 -11.80 2.75
CA LEU A 14 7.16 -11.44 4.16
C LEU A 14 5.82 -11.17 4.86
N VAL A 15 4.85 -10.59 4.14
CA VAL A 15 3.49 -10.37 4.65
C VAL A 15 2.81 -11.70 4.98
N LEU A 16 3.01 -12.71 4.13
CA LEU A 16 2.46 -14.05 4.35
C LEU A 16 3.12 -14.75 5.54
N VAL A 17 4.44 -14.68 5.66
CA VAL A 17 5.18 -15.33 6.75
C VAL A 17 4.79 -14.77 8.12
N ILE A 18 4.45 -13.49 8.20
CA ILE A 18 4.04 -12.85 9.46
C ILE A 18 2.55 -13.07 9.74
N ASN A 19 1.65 -12.83 8.77
CA ASN A 19 0.22 -12.94 9.00
C ASN A 19 -0.25 -14.39 9.13
N LEU A 20 0.29 -15.33 8.35
CA LEU A 20 -0.22 -16.71 8.33
C LEU A 20 -0.21 -17.38 9.74
N PRO A 21 0.87 -17.32 10.53
CA PRO A 21 0.86 -17.85 11.89
C PRO A 21 -0.14 -17.13 12.81
N LEU A 22 -0.29 -15.81 12.68
CA LEU A 22 -1.23 -15.00 13.47
C LEU A 22 -2.69 -15.38 13.14
N THR A 23 -3.02 -15.51 11.86
CA THR A 23 -4.34 -15.94 11.41
C THR A 23 -4.64 -17.37 11.87
N ILE A 24 -3.68 -18.30 11.76
CA ILE A 24 -3.86 -19.67 12.27
C ILE A 24 -4.09 -19.68 13.78
N ALA A 25 -3.30 -18.92 14.54
CA ALA A 25 -3.45 -18.80 15.98
C ALA A 25 -4.82 -18.19 16.38
N SER A 26 -5.26 -17.15 15.66
CA SER A 26 -6.59 -16.55 15.84
C SER A 26 -7.70 -17.58 15.62
N LEU A 27 -7.63 -18.35 14.53
CA LEU A 27 -8.62 -19.39 14.23
C LEU A 27 -8.65 -20.47 15.32
N ILE A 28 -7.49 -20.96 15.75
CA ILE A 28 -7.41 -21.95 16.84
C ILE A 28 -8.09 -21.41 18.09
N LEU A 29 -7.76 -20.19 18.52
CA LEU A 29 -8.33 -19.57 19.71
C LEU A 29 -9.85 -19.35 19.60
N ILE A 30 -10.34 -18.97 18.42
CA ILE A 30 -11.78 -18.83 18.17
C ILE A 30 -12.48 -20.18 18.33
N PHE A 31 -11.90 -21.27 17.83
CA PHE A 31 -12.48 -22.61 17.94
C PHE A 31 -12.36 -23.21 19.35
N THR A 32 -11.27 -22.97 20.06
CA THR A 32 -11.02 -23.59 21.38
C THR A 32 -11.61 -22.80 22.54
N GLU A 33 -11.52 -21.46 22.52
CA GLU A 33 -11.92 -20.59 23.63
C GLU A 33 -13.15 -19.73 23.30
N GLY A 34 -13.58 -19.73 22.03
CA GLY A 34 -14.68 -18.89 21.55
C GLY A 34 -14.21 -17.51 21.12
N ALA A 35 -14.98 -16.90 20.22
CA ALA A 35 -14.65 -15.61 19.59
C ALA A 35 -14.60 -14.42 20.56
N ILE A 36 -15.23 -14.54 21.73
CA ILE A 36 -15.32 -13.46 22.73
C ILE A 36 -14.24 -13.63 23.82
N SER A 37 -13.46 -14.71 23.78
CA SER A 37 -12.33 -14.88 24.70
C SER A 37 -11.34 -13.72 24.54
N ARG A 38 -10.78 -13.25 25.66
CA ARG A 38 -9.81 -12.15 25.65
C ARG A 38 -8.60 -12.48 24.76
N ALA A 39 -8.15 -13.74 24.78
CA ALA A 39 -7.05 -14.21 23.95
C ALA A 39 -7.38 -14.11 22.46
N ALA A 40 -8.54 -14.61 22.01
CA ALA A 40 -8.95 -14.53 20.60
C ALA A 40 -9.05 -13.07 20.12
N VAL A 41 -9.63 -12.17 20.93
CA VAL A 41 -9.73 -10.75 20.58
C VAL A 41 -8.36 -10.09 20.46
N ILE A 42 -7.43 -10.37 21.39
CA ILE A 42 -6.07 -9.81 21.34
C ILE A 42 -5.33 -10.29 20.10
N VAL A 43 -5.33 -11.59 19.81
CA VAL A 43 -4.60 -12.13 18.65
C VAL A 43 -5.22 -11.66 17.33
N THR A 44 -6.55 -11.63 17.23
CA THR A 44 -7.25 -11.17 16.03
C THR A 44 -7.02 -9.68 15.78
N SER A 45 -7.05 -8.87 16.84
CA SER A 45 -6.75 -7.43 16.71
C SER A 45 -5.30 -7.17 16.31
N ALA A 46 -4.35 -7.96 16.82
CA ALA A 46 -2.96 -7.91 16.39
C ALA A 46 -2.80 -8.29 14.91
N ASP A 47 -3.47 -9.36 14.46
CA ASP A 47 -3.47 -9.79 13.05
C ASP A 47 -3.99 -8.68 12.12
N VAL A 48 -5.15 -8.10 12.47
CA VAL A 48 -5.73 -6.97 11.72
C VAL A 48 -4.79 -5.76 11.70
N LEU A 49 -4.16 -5.42 12.81
CA LEU A 49 -3.22 -4.30 12.89
C LEU A 49 -2.00 -4.52 11.99
N VAL A 50 -1.42 -5.72 12.01
CA VAL A 50 -0.27 -6.06 11.14
C VAL A 50 -0.67 -5.95 9.67
N LEU A 51 -1.83 -6.49 9.30
CA LEU A 51 -2.34 -6.43 7.94
C LEU A 51 -2.60 -4.99 7.47
N LEU A 52 -3.16 -4.15 8.34
CA LEU A 52 -3.36 -2.71 8.07
C LEU A 52 -2.02 -1.99 7.87
N VAL A 53 -1.03 -2.23 8.72
CA VAL A 53 0.31 -1.61 8.59
C VAL A 53 0.93 -1.96 7.24
N PHE A 54 0.94 -3.25 6.87
CA PHE A 54 1.47 -3.65 5.57
C PHE A 54 0.70 -3.07 4.40
N THR A 55 -0.64 -2.96 4.50
CA THR A 55 -1.48 -2.39 3.45
C THR A 55 -1.22 -0.90 3.26
N ILE A 56 -1.08 -0.13 4.34
CA ILE A 56 -0.83 1.32 4.29
C ILE A 56 0.58 1.61 3.74
N LEU A 57 1.57 0.78 4.11
CA LEU A 57 2.94 0.94 3.64
C LEU A 57 3.15 0.37 2.23
N ASP A 58 2.20 -0.41 1.71
CA ASP A 58 2.28 -0.99 0.38
C ASP A 58 2.17 0.11 -0.69
N PRO A 59 3.21 0.33 -1.53
CA PRO A 59 3.17 1.33 -2.59
C PRO A 59 2.12 1.04 -3.67
N GLU A 60 1.59 -0.19 -3.74
CA GLU A 60 0.49 -0.54 -4.63
C GLU A 60 -0.88 -0.05 -4.11
N THR A 61 -1.00 0.17 -2.79
CA THR A 61 -2.17 0.80 -2.19
C THR A 61 -2.14 2.29 -2.48
N THR A 62 -2.82 2.68 -3.56
CA THR A 62 -2.83 4.05 -4.06
C THR A 62 -4.21 4.69 -3.93
N ILE A 63 -4.23 5.98 -3.63
CA ILE A 63 -5.43 6.81 -3.73
C ILE A 63 -5.46 7.37 -5.15
N THR A 64 -6.59 7.15 -5.83
CA THR A 64 -6.83 7.69 -7.17
C THR A 64 -7.58 9.01 -7.09
N SER A 65 -7.05 10.04 -7.73
CA SER A 65 -7.71 11.35 -7.87
C SER A 65 -7.72 11.80 -9.33
N ARG A 66 -8.42 12.89 -9.63
CA ARG A 66 -8.39 13.54 -10.95
C ARG A 66 -7.51 14.79 -10.83
N GLY A 67 -6.57 14.95 -11.76
CA GLY A 67 -5.74 16.14 -11.90
C GLY A 67 -5.95 16.78 -13.26
N VAL A 68 -5.81 18.10 -13.34
CA VAL A 68 -5.83 18.84 -14.60
C VAL A 68 -4.40 19.20 -14.95
N LEU A 69 -3.96 18.82 -16.15
CA LEU A 69 -2.65 19.21 -16.69
C LEU A 69 -2.65 20.69 -17.11
N PRO A 70 -1.48 21.33 -17.26
CA PRO A 70 -1.38 22.71 -17.75
C PRO A 70 -2.09 22.93 -19.09
N ASP A 71 -2.14 21.90 -19.93
CA ASP A 71 -2.78 21.90 -21.25
C ASP A 71 -4.31 21.72 -21.17
N GLY A 72 -4.91 21.80 -19.96
CA GLY A 72 -6.34 21.64 -19.72
C GLY A 72 -6.84 20.19 -19.72
N THR A 73 -5.98 19.21 -20.00
CA THR A 73 -6.34 17.80 -20.08
C THR A 73 -6.56 17.20 -18.68
N VAL A 74 -7.69 16.52 -18.48
CA VAL A 74 -7.99 15.82 -17.22
C VAL A 74 -7.38 14.42 -17.23
N VAL A 75 -6.53 14.13 -16.26
CA VAL A 75 -5.85 12.84 -16.11
C VAL A 75 -6.15 12.20 -14.76
N LYS A 76 -6.17 10.86 -14.72
CA LYS A 76 -6.27 10.12 -13.45
C LYS A 76 -4.89 10.05 -12.82
N VAL A 77 -4.80 10.49 -11.58
CA VAL A 77 -3.56 10.50 -10.80
C VAL A 77 -3.61 9.37 -9.77
N ARG A 78 -2.53 8.61 -9.66
CA ARG A 78 -2.31 7.61 -8.61
C ARG A 78 -1.21 8.09 -7.68
N ARG A 79 -1.52 8.15 -6.38
CA ARG A 79 -0.56 8.47 -5.33
C ARG A 79 -0.58 7.40 -4.24
N PRO A 80 0.56 6.78 -3.92
CA PRO A 80 0.68 5.93 -2.73
C PRO A 80 0.48 6.74 -1.45
N ILE A 81 0.02 6.08 -0.38
CA ILE A 81 -0.14 6.75 0.92
C ILE A 81 1.24 7.08 1.50
N ILE A 82 2.10 6.06 1.64
CA ILE A 82 3.46 6.20 2.14
C ILE A 82 4.44 5.73 1.07
N GLY A 83 5.48 6.53 0.85
CA GLY A 83 6.56 6.22 -0.09
C GLY A 83 7.91 6.41 0.58
N PHE A 84 8.74 5.37 0.57
CA PHE A 84 10.10 5.45 1.10
C PHE A 84 11.03 6.05 0.04
N LYS A 85 11.72 7.14 0.37
CA LYS A 85 12.61 7.86 -0.57
C LYS A 85 13.72 6.96 -1.13
N ARG A 86 14.25 6.05 -0.30
CA ARG A 86 15.25 5.04 -0.72
C ARG A 86 14.73 4.05 -1.78
N CYS A 87 13.42 3.90 -1.90
CA CYS A 87 12.75 3.00 -2.84
C CYS A 87 12.06 3.76 -3.98
N GLU A 88 12.25 5.08 -4.04
CA GLU A 88 11.70 5.93 -5.08
C GLU A 88 12.50 5.76 -6.38
N SER A 89 11.79 5.65 -7.50
CA SER A 89 12.39 5.65 -8.82
C SER A 89 11.65 6.66 -9.71
N PRO A 90 12.39 7.53 -10.42
CA PRO A 90 11.78 8.42 -11.40
C PRO A 90 11.19 7.60 -12.55
N LEU A 91 10.07 8.07 -13.08
CA LEU A 91 9.36 7.46 -14.20
C LEU A 91 9.14 8.47 -15.33
N GLY A 92 9.28 7.99 -16.57
CA GLY A 92 9.02 8.74 -17.80
C GLY A 92 10.29 9.23 -18.48
N LEU A 93 10.30 9.20 -19.81
CA LEU A 93 11.42 9.67 -20.64
C LEU A 93 11.32 11.19 -20.90
N THR A 94 10.11 11.75 -20.89
CA THR A 94 9.85 13.17 -21.28
C THR A 94 9.44 14.10 -20.14
N GLY A 95 9.86 13.84 -18.89
CA GLY A 95 9.76 14.84 -17.82
C GLY A 95 8.38 14.98 -17.15
N GLY A 96 7.54 13.95 -17.24
CA GLY A 96 6.41 13.75 -16.31
C GLY A 96 5.02 14.14 -16.82
N TYR A 97 4.84 14.38 -18.11
CA TYR A 97 3.54 14.64 -18.75
C TYR A 97 2.91 13.40 -19.41
N GLU A 98 3.63 12.29 -19.49
CA GLU A 98 3.17 11.06 -20.14
C GLU A 98 2.07 10.34 -19.34
N VAL A 99 0.84 10.31 -19.82
CA VAL A 99 -0.13 9.34 -19.29
C VAL A 99 0.33 7.95 -19.73
N ARG A 100 0.49 7.02 -18.78
CA ARG A 100 0.88 5.64 -19.11
C ARG A 100 -0.20 4.94 -19.92
N ILE A 101 0.17 3.82 -20.55
CA ILE A 101 -0.74 2.90 -21.25
C ILE A 101 -1.93 2.51 -20.36
N ASP A 102 -1.71 2.42 -19.05
CA ASP A 102 -2.74 2.12 -18.04
C ASP A 102 -3.74 3.28 -17.79
N GLY A 103 -3.54 4.45 -18.41
CA GLY A 103 -4.38 5.64 -18.25
C GLY A 103 -4.12 6.46 -16.97
N PHE A 104 -3.04 6.16 -16.24
CA PHE A 104 -2.69 6.82 -14.98
C PHE A 104 -1.40 7.63 -15.07
N ARG A 105 -1.37 8.75 -14.33
CA ARG A 105 -0.18 9.51 -13.98
C ARG A 105 0.24 9.15 -12.56
N TYR A 106 1.50 8.76 -12.38
CA TYR A 106 2.04 8.41 -11.06
C TYR A 106 2.69 9.63 -10.42
N GLU A 107 2.25 9.96 -9.21
CA GLU A 107 2.75 11.11 -8.46
C GLU A 107 3.37 10.66 -7.12
N PRO A 108 4.19 11.53 -6.50
CA PRO A 108 4.79 11.23 -5.21
C PRO A 108 3.78 10.83 -4.15
N ALA A 109 4.22 9.98 -3.22
CA ALA A 109 3.39 9.56 -2.10
C ALA A 109 2.98 10.75 -1.22
N TYR A 110 1.84 10.64 -0.54
CA TYR A 110 1.35 11.68 0.37
C TYR A 110 2.32 11.91 1.53
N ILE A 111 2.84 10.83 2.09
CA ILE A 111 3.86 10.86 3.15
C ILE A 111 5.14 10.25 2.56
N ARG A 112 6.23 11.02 2.60
CA ARG A 112 7.54 10.58 2.10
C ARG A 112 8.48 10.41 3.28
N VAL A 113 8.99 9.19 3.46
CA VAL A 113 9.86 8.79 4.58
C VAL A 113 11.25 8.42 4.07
#